data_AF-A0A1F4FIA5-F1
#
_entry.id   AF-A0A1F4FIA5-F1
#
_cell.length_a   1.000
_cell.length_b   1.000
_cell.length_c   1.000
_cell.angle_alpha   90.00
_cell.angle_beta   90.00
_cell.angle_gamma   90.00
#
_symmetry.space_group_name_H-M   'P 1'
#
loop_
_entity.id
_entity.type
_entity.pdbx_description
1 polymer ?
#
loop_
_entity_poly.entity_id
_entity_poly.type
_entity_poly.pdbx_seq_one_letter_code
_entity_poly.pdbx_strand_id
1 'polypeptide(L)'
;MNKAAFGKGGKASSAKQAPMAAPIRAMQLLGRWTRLAQGHIAFGGGCSCCGEFGNLQVQDMEQHILDYLDTKYRAANVEGVSRLLAERAGYRPGESGSIAELLRAMAGRGDMPLSSGQQLDMLADLERSIDSLDEMMRGGGFS
;
A
#
# COMPACT_ATOMS: atom_id res chain seq x y z
N MET A 1 10.86 -21.04 -48.44
CA MET A 1 11.26 -21.38 -47.04
C MET A 1 11.11 -20.09 -46.23
N ASN A 2 10.30 -19.95 -45.16
CA ASN A 2 10.33 -20.62 -43.82
C ASN A 2 11.75 -20.58 -43.22
N LYS A 3 12.09 -20.08 -42.01
CA LYS A 3 11.43 -19.59 -40.76
C LYS A 3 12.37 -18.50 -40.14
N ALA A 4 12.13 -17.73 -39.06
CA ALA A 4 11.04 -17.46 -38.08
C ALA A 4 11.26 -16.01 -37.53
N ALA A 5 10.25 -15.20 -37.22
CA ALA A 5 9.54 -15.09 -35.92
C ALA A 5 10.43 -15.02 -34.65
N PHE A 6 10.55 -13.82 -34.06
CA PHE A 6 10.90 -13.64 -32.64
C PHE A 6 10.12 -12.46 -32.04
N GLY A 7 9.00 -12.76 -31.38
CA GLY A 7 8.31 -11.83 -30.51
C GLY A 7 8.81 -11.98 -29.07
N LYS A 8 9.22 -10.88 -28.45
CA LYS A 8 9.20 -10.70 -26.99
C LYS A 8 8.03 -9.74 -26.68
N GLY A 9 7.04 -10.05 -25.86
CA GLY A 9 6.99 -11.06 -24.81
C GLY A 9 7.61 -10.50 -23.52
N GLY A 10 6.82 -9.89 -22.62
CA GLY A 10 5.38 -9.67 -22.71
C GLY A 10 4.88 -8.57 -21.77
N LYS A 11 3.71 -8.00 -22.11
CA LYS A 11 2.94 -7.16 -21.17
C LYS A 11 2.26 -8.07 -20.15
N ALA A 12 2.42 -7.76 -18.88
CA ALA A 12 1.48 -8.11 -17.82
C ALA A 12 1.13 -6.84 -17.02
N SER A 13 0.86 -5.73 -17.72
CA SER A 13 0.25 -4.56 -17.11
C SER A 13 -1.09 -4.94 -16.49
N SER A 14 -1.23 -4.72 -15.18
CA SER A 14 -2.49 -4.72 -14.43
C SER A 14 -3.47 -5.85 -14.79
N ALA A 15 -3.30 -6.99 -14.12
CA ALA A 15 -4.26 -8.08 -14.22
C ALA A 15 -5.68 -7.53 -13.91
N LYS A 16 -6.58 -7.70 -14.89
CA LYS A 16 -7.95 -7.19 -14.87
C LYS A 16 -8.77 -7.94 -13.81
N GLN A 17 -8.56 -7.61 -12.54
CA GLN A 17 -9.33 -8.14 -11.43
C GLN A 17 -10.81 -7.89 -11.72
N ALA A 18 -11.63 -8.94 -11.64
CA ALA A 18 -13.08 -8.78 -11.51
C ALA A 18 -13.36 -7.87 -10.30
N PRO A 19 -14.49 -7.13 -10.25
CA PRO A 19 -14.77 -6.22 -9.13
C PRO A 19 -14.95 -7.00 -7.82
N MET A 20 -13.83 -7.27 -7.15
CA MET A 20 -13.79 -7.87 -5.82
C MET A 20 -14.35 -6.85 -4.84
N ALA A 21 -15.22 -7.29 -3.94
CA ALA A 21 -15.75 -6.41 -2.90
C ALA A 21 -14.60 -5.79 -2.10
N ALA A 22 -14.70 -4.49 -1.80
CA ALA A 22 -13.64 -3.73 -1.12
C ALA A 22 -13.10 -4.43 0.14
N PRO A 23 -13.92 -5.08 1.01
CA PRO A 23 -13.40 -5.80 2.16
C PRO A 23 -12.47 -6.98 1.81
N ILE A 24 -12.72 -7.70 0.71
CA ILE A 24 -11.88 -8.82 0.27
C ILE A 24 -10.53 -8.30 -0.23
N ARG A 25 -10.53 -7.20 -0.99
CA ARG A 25 -9.30 -6.55 -1.46
C ARG A 25 -8.51 -5.96 -0.29
N ALA A 26 -9.17 -5.38 0.71
CA ALA A 26 -8.55 -4.93 1.95
C ALA A 26 -7.89 -6.08 2.74
N MET A 27 -8.54 -7.25 2.85
CA MET A 27 -7.93 -8.43 3.48
C MET A 27 -6.68 -8.93 2.73
N GLN A 28 -6.71 -8.95 1.40
CA GLN A 28 -5.55 -9.34 0.59
C GLN A 28 -4.38 -8.35 0.75
N LEU A 29 -4.67 -7.05 0.73
CA LEU A 29 -3.69 -6.01 0.97
C LEU A 29 -3.12 -6.06 2.39
N LEU A 30 -3.95 -6.37 3.40
CA LEU A 30 -3.47 -6.56 4.77
C LEU A 30 -2.46 -7.71 4.84
N GLY A 31 -2.74 -8.84 4.17
CA GLY A 31 -1.80 -9.95 4.08
C GLY A 31 -0.48 -9.59 3.38
N ARG A 32 -0.52 -8.81 2.29
CA ARG A 32 0.68 -8.28 1.62
C ARG A 32 1.47 -7.36 2.55
N TRP A 33 0.79 -6.36 3.13
CA TRP A 33 1.37 -5.38 4.05
C TRP A 33 2.04 -6.04 5.26
N THR A 34 1.33 -6.94 5.95
CA THR A 34 1.86 -7.67 7.11
C THR A 34 3.12 -8.46 6.76
N ARG A 35 3.18 -9.09 5.58
CA ARG A 35 4.38 -9.82 5.15
C ARG A 35 5.57 -8.89 4.89
N LEU A 36 5.36 -7.73 4.27
CA LEU A 36 6.42 -6.75 4.03
C LEU A 36 6.93 -6.16 5.35
N ALA A 37 6.03 -5.69 6.21
CA ALA A 37 6.35 -5.16 7.54
C ALA A 37 7.12 -6.19 8.41
N GLN A 38 6.70 -7.45 8.41
CA GLN A 38 7.39 -8.52 9.14
C GLN A 38 8.72 -8.92 8.50
N GLY A 39 8.85 -8.82 7.17
CA GLY A 39 10.11 -9.07 6.46
C GLY A 39 11.26 -8.19 6.92
N HIS A 40 10.96 -6.94 7.30
CA HIS A 40 11.94 -6.03 7.90
C HIS A 40 12.25 -6.35 9.37
N ILE A 41 11.25 -6.67 10.19
CA ILE A 41 11.45 -6.96 11.63
C ILE A 41 12.22 -8.28 11.83
N ALA A 42 12.00 -9.27 10.97
CA ALA A 42 12.77 -10.52 10.97
C ALA A 42 14.24 -10.32 10.57
N PHE A 43 14.56 -9.22 9.88
CA PHE A 43 15.93 -8.77 9.59
C PHE A 43 16.48 -7.88 10.73
N GLY A 44 16.35 -8.38 11.97
CA GLY A 44 16.82 -7.72 13.20
C GLY A 44 18.35 -7.54 13.34
N GLY A 45 19.11 -7.84 12.28
CA GLY A 45 20.45 -7.30 12.03
C GLY A 45 20.40 -6.49 10.74
N GLY A 46 20.71 -5.19 10.81
CA GLY A 46 20.37 -4.21 9.79
C GLY A 46 20.70 -4.60 8.35
N CYS A 47 19.75 -4.36 7.43
CA CYS A 47 19.96 -4.56 6.01
C CYS A 47 21.01 -3.58 5.47
N SER A 48 21.90 -4.06 4.59
CA SER A 48 22.98 -3.25 4.00
C SER A 48 22.50 -2.08 3.12
N CYS A 49 21.20 -1.99 2.80
CA CYS A 49 20.58 -0.80 2.20
C CYS A 49 20.54 0.41 3.14
N CYS A 50 20.78 0.24 4.45
CA CYS A 50 20.73 1.31 5.45
C CYS A 50 22.11 1.60 6.05
N GLY A 51 23.14 1.71 5.19
CA GLY A 51 24.33 2.47 5.51
C GLY A 51 24.02 3.97 5.49
N GLU A 52 24.39 4.68 6.56
CA GLU A 52 24.27 6.15 6.74
C GLU A 52 22.87 6.79 6.77
N PHE A 53 21.83 6.20 6.19
CA PHE A 53 20.44 6.66 6.41
C PHE A 53 19.80 5.91 7.57
N GLY A 54 19.38 6.68 8.59
CA GLY A 54 18.86 6.15 9.85
C GLY A 54 17.66 5.22 9.68
N ASN A 55 17.49 4.32 10.66
CA ASN A 55 16.41 3.31 10.76
C ASN A 55 15.09 3.81 10.14
N LEU A 56 14.84 3.46 8.88
CA LEU A 56 13.56 3.71 8.21
C LEU A 56 12.59 2.69 8.75
N GLN A 57 11.87 3.06 9.82
CA GLN A 57 10.98 2.12 10.48
C GLN A 57 9.73 1.92 9.62
N VAL A 58 9.07 0.78 9.82
CA VAL A 58 7.76 0.52 9.21
C VAL A 58 6.79 1.67 9.54
N GLN A 59 6.89 2.28 10.73
CA GLN A 59 6.09 3.42 11.15
C GLN A 59 6.32 4.69 10.30
N ASP A 60 7.57 5.07 9.99
CA ASP A 60 7.84 6.22 9.10
C ASP A 60 7.24 6.00 7.71
N MET A 61 7.27 4.76 7.23
CA MET A 61 6.69 4.37 5.95
C MET A 61 5.15 4.37 5.96
N GLU A 62 4.53 3.86 7.04
CA GLU A 62 3.08 3.99 7.26
C GLU A 62 2.66 5.46 7.28
N GLN A 63 3.40 6.29 8.01
CA GLN A 63 3.14 7.72 8.14
C GLN A 63 3.18 8.44 6.79
N HIS A 64 4.20 8.17 5.96
CA HIS A 64 4.36 8.81 4.66
C HIS A 64 3.24 8.41 3.66
N ILE A 65 2.82 7.14 3.67
CA ILE A 65 1.70 6.68 2.83
C ILE A 65 0.37 7.29 3.30
N LEU A 66 0.13 7.36 4.61
CA LEU A 66 -1.09 7.95 5.16
C LEU A 66 -1.16 9.47 4.92
N ASP A 67 -0.02 10.17 4.95
CA ASP A 67 0.09 11.59 4.59
C ASP A 67 -0.18 11.84 3.10
N TYR A 68 0.39 10.99 2.24
CA TYR A 68 0.07 10.99 0.81
C TYR A 68 -1.44 10.79 0.57
N LEU A 69 -2.08 9.87 1.29
CA LEU A 69 -3.51 9.62 1.18
C LEU A 69 -4.34 10.82 1.68
N ASP A 70 -4.08 11.37 2.87
CA ASP A 70 -4.84 12.56 3.33
C ASP A 70 -4.66 13.72 2.35
N THR A 71 -3.43 14.02 1.93
CA THR A 71 -3.13 15.09 0.97
C THR A 71 -3.87 14.88 -0.36
N LYS A 72 -3.84 13.67 -0.92
CA LYS A 72 -4.50 13.35 -2.20
C LYS A 72 -6.03 13.49 -2.10
N TYR A 73 -6.64 12.88 -1.08
CA TYR A 73 -8.10 12.84 -0.96
C TYR A 73 -8.68 14.18 -0.48
N ARG A 74 -7.92 14.96 0.30
CA ARG A 74 -8.21 16.37 0.61
C ARG A 74 -8.18 17.25 -0.64
N ALA A 75 -7.15 17.12 -1.50
CA ALA A 75 -7.09 17.84 -2.77
C ALA A 75 -8.27 17.46 -3.71
N ALA A 76 -8.69 16.19 -3.69
CA ALA A 76 -9.85 15.70 -4.43
C ALA A 76 -11.22 16.04 -3.78
N ASN A 77 -11.24 16.74 -2.63
CA ASN A 77 -12.45 17.07 -1.86
C ASN A 77 -13.33 15.84 -1.53
N VAL A 78 -12.69 14.72 -1.21
CA VAL A 78 -13.39 13.48 -0.84
C VAL A 78 -13.67 13.49 0.66
N GLU A 79 -14.86 13.98 1.00
CA GLU A 79 -15.39 13.99 2.36
C GLU A 79 -15.35 12.58 2.99
N GLY A 80 -15.14 12.55 4.31
CA GLY A 80 -15.09 11.30 5.08
C GLY A 80 -13.73 10.59 5.11
N VAL A 81 -12.79 10.87 4.19
CA VAL A 81 -11.46 10.21 4.20
C VAL A 81 -10.64 10.61 5.42
N SER A 82 -10.44 11.89 5.69
CA SER A 82 -9.66 12.33 6.87
C SER A 82 -10.28 11.83 8.19
N ARG A 83 -11.62 11.72 8.25
CA ARG A 83 -12.32 11.11 9.38
C ARG A 83 -12.01 9.60 9.49
N LEU A 84 -12.09 8.86 8.38
CA LEU A 84 -11.76 7.44 8.32
C LEU A 84 -10.31 7.18 8.77
N LEU A 85 -9.36 7.97 8.26
CA LEU A 85 -7.95 7.86 8.63
C LEU A 85 -7.78 8.10 10.14
N ALA A 86 -8.36 9.16 10.70
CA ALA A 86 -8.27 9.46 12.12
C ALA A 86 -8.93 8.37 13.00
N GLU A 87 -10.17 7.95 12.69
CA GLU A 87 -10.94 6.99 13.51
C GLU A 87 -10.49 5.53 13.36
N ARG A 88 -9.92 5.14 12.21
CA ARG A 88 -9.61 3.73 11.90
C ARG A 88 -8.12 3.43 11.76
N ALA A 89 -7.34 4.36 11.22
CA ALA A 89 -5.88 4.22 11.14
C ALA A 89 -5.17 4.80 12.37
N GLY A 90 -5.90 5.53 13.25
CA GLY A 90 -5.29 6.36 14.29
C GLY A 90 -4.49 7.53 13.74
N TYR A 91 -4.75 7.94 12.49
CA TYR A 91 -3.88 8.85 11.75
C TYR A 91 -3.80 10.25 12.35
N ARG A 92 -2.57 10.72 12.50
CA ARG A 92 -2.16 12.08 12.84
C ARG A 92 -1.02 12.49 11.91
N PRO A 93 -1.14 13.61 11.17
CA PRO A 93 -0.09 14.07 10.26
C PRO A 93 1.27 14.19 10.95
N GLY A 94 2.30 13.59 10.35
CA GLY A 94 3.68 13.56 10.84
C GLY A 94 3.93 12.86 12.19
N GLU A 95 2.93 12.25 12.84
CA GLU A 95 3.05 11.77 14.23
C GLU A 95 2.76 10.28 14.39
N SER A 96 1.63 9.79 13.88
CA SER A 96 1.24 8.38 14.03
C SER A 96 0.16 7.94 13.03
N GLY A 97 0.11 6.64 12.78
CA GLY A 97 -0.96 5.98 12.04
C GLY A 97 -0.56 4.58 11.63
N SER A 98 -1.52 3.70 11.40
CA SER A 98 -1.26 2.35 10.89
C SER A 98 -2.13 1.97 9.70
N ILE A 99 -1.45 1.54 8.64
CA ILE A 99 -2.04 0.94 7.45
C ILE A 99 -2.68 -0.41 7.79
N ALA A 100 -2.12 -1.15 8.75
CA ALA A 100 -2.66 -2.43 9.18
C ALA A 100 -4.06 -2.28 9.82
N GLU A 101 -4.24 -1.30 10.71
CA GLU A 101 -5.55 -1.02 11.34
C GLU A 101 -6.55 -0.41 10.34
N LEU A 102 -6.09 0.47 9.44
CA LEU A 102 -6.89 0.99 8.33
C LEU A 102 -7.44 -0.14 7.44
N LEU A 103 -6.57 -1.03 6.97
CA LEU A 103 -6.94 -2.17 6.14
C LEU A 103 -7.82 -3.17 6.88
N ARG A 104 -7.57 -3.40 8.18
CA ARG A 104 -8.43 -4.23 9.04
C ARG A 104 -9.83 -3.63 9.17
N ALA A 105 -9.96 -2.30 9.31
CA ALA A 105 -11.24 -1.63 9.36
C ALA A 105 -11.98 -1.72 8.00
N MET A 106 -11.28 -1.50 6.88
CA MET A 106 -11.83 -1.67 5.53
C MET A 106 -12.22 -3.13 5.21
N ALA A 107 -11.54 -4.10 5.80
CA ALA A 107 -11.87 -5.53 5.73
C ALA A 107 -13.07 -5.93 6.62
N GLY A 108 -13.41 -5.13 7.62
CA GLY A 108 -14.52 -5.39 8.54
C GLY A 108 -15.89 -5.08 7.92
N ARG A 109 -16.95 -5.66 8.51
CA ARG A 109 -18.33 -5.19 8.27
C ARG A 109 -18.62 -3.96 9.15
N GLY A 110 -17.85 -2.90 8.96
CA GLY A 110 -18.09 -1.61 9.61
C GLY A 110 -18.96 -0.71 8.74
N ASP A 111 -19.70 0.20 9.37
CA ASP A 111 -20.10 1.42 8.67
C ASP A 111 -18.84 2.22 8.29
N MET A 112 -18.81 2.69 7.05
CA MET A 112 -17.66 3.36 6.46
C MET A 112 -18.14 4.67 5.83
N PRO A 113 -17.52 5.82 6.14
CA PRO A 113 -17.93 7.13 5.61
C PRO A 113 -17.57 7.33 4.12
N LEU A 114 -17.30 6.24 3.39
CA LEU A 114 -16.89 6.22 1.98
C LEU A 114 -17.78 5.26 1.19
N SER A 115 -18.18 5.69 -0.01
CA SER A 115 -18.88 4.85 -0.99
C SER A 115 -17.98 3.70 -1.46
N SER A 116 -18.58 2.58 -1.88
CA SER A 116 -17.83 1.40 -2.35
C SER A 116 -16.82 1.70 -3.47
N GLY A 117 -17.10 2.68 -4.33
CA GLY A 117 -16.14 3.16 -5.34
C GLY A 117 -14.92 3.83 -4.71
N GLN A 118 -15.14 4.84 -3.86
CA GLN A 118 -14.09 5.56 -3.13
C GLN A 118 -13.21 4.61 -2.28
N GLN A 119 -13.81 3.58 -1.67
CA GLN A 119 -13.04 2.53 -0.99
C GLN A 119 -12.14 1.73 -1.94
N LEU A 120 -12.61 1.41 -3.15
CA LEU A 120 -11.82 0.68 -4.16
C LEU A 120 -10.71 1.53 -4.78
N ASP A 121 -10.95 2.83 -5.01
CA ASP A 121 -9.92 3.78 -5.45
C ASP A 121 -8.82 3.91 -4.38
N MET A 122 -9.21 4.09 -3.11
CA MET A 122 -8.28 4.19 -1.99
C MET A 122 -7.45 2.90 -1.79
N LEU A 123 -8.07 1.73 -1.95
CA LEU A 123 -7.35 0.45 -1.92
C LEU A 123 -6.43 0.28 -3.13
N ALA A 124 -6.78 0.81 -4.31
CA ALA A 124 -5.92 0.77 -5.50
C ALA A 124 -4.71 1.71 -5.38
N ASP A 125 -4.87 2.89 -4.77
CA ASP A 125 -3.77 3.79 -4.43
C ASP A 125 -2.83 3.14 -3.42
N LEU A 126 -3.38 2.59 -2.34
CA LEU A 126 -2.60 1.90 -1.32
C LEU A 126 -1.85 0.69 -1.91
N GLU A 127 -2.51 -0.10 -2.76
CA GLU A 127 -1.88 -1.20 -3.49
C GLU A 127 -0.69 -0.70 -4.32
N ARG A 128 -0.84 0.41 -5.04
CA ARG A 128 0.23 1.02 -5.84
C ARG A 128 1.41 1.47 -4.97
N SER A 129 1.15 2.13 -3.83
CA SER A 129 2.20 2.52 -2.89
C SER A 129 2.95 1.31 -2.35
N ILE A 130 2.23 0.26 -1.95
CA ILE A 130 2.81 -0.99 -1.45
C ILE A 130 3.63 -1.70 -2.55
N ASP A 131 3.17 -1.69 -3.80
CA ASP A 131 3.87 -2.29 -4.94
C ASP A 131 5.18 -1.55 -5.25
N SER A 132 5.16 -0.21 -5.29
CA SER A 132 6.38 0.60 -5.48
C SER A 132 7.40 0.41 -4.36
N LEU A 133 6.96 0.07 -3.15
CA LEU A 133 7.84 -0.25 -2.03
C LEU A 133 8.41 -1.67 -2.13
N ASP A 134 7.62 -2.67 -2.52
CA ASP A 134 8.12 -4.02 -2.84
C ASP A 134 9.15 -3.97 -3.97
N GLU A 135 8.90 -3.18 -5.02
CA GLU A 135 9.88 -2.92 -6.09
C GLU A 135 11.15 -2.25 -5.59
N MET A 136 11.06 -1.27 -4.67
CA MET A 136 12.23 -0.62 -4.08
C MET A 136 13.05 -1.60 -3.22
N MET A 137 12.40 -2.41 -2.37
CA MET A 137 13.03 -3.44 -1.55
C MET A 137 13.72 -4.50 -2.41
N ARG A 138 13.04 -4.99 -3.45
CA ARG A 138 13.54 -6.02 -4.37
C ARG A 138 14.59 -5.47 -5.35
N GLY A 139 14.55 -4.17 -5.62
CA GLY A 139 15.45 -3.43 -6.51
C GLY A 139 16.74 -2.93 -5.84
N GLY A 140 16.90 -3.08 -4.51
CA GLY A 140 18.08 -2.68 -3.75
C GLY A 140 19.39 -3.42 -4.09
N GLY A 141 19.40 -4.25 -5.14
CA GLY A 141 20.62 -4.79 -5.75
C GLY A 141 21.24 -3.76 -6.70
N PHE A 142 22.04 -2.85 -6.15
CA PHE A 142 22.87 -1.92 -6.92
C PHE A 142 23.81 -2.70 -7.86
N SER A 143 23.90 -2.29 -9.13
CA SER A 143 24.93 -2.75 -10.09
C SER A 143 25.98 -1.66 -10.28
#